data_AF-A0A1I2EY21-F1
#
_entry.id   AF-A0A1I2EY21-F1
#
_cell.length_a   1.000
_cell.length_b   1.000
_cell.length_c   1.000
_cell.angle_alpha   90.00
_cell.angle_beta   90.00
_cell.angle_gamma   90.00
#
_symmetry.space_group_name_H-M   'P 1'
#
loop_
_entity.id
_entity.type
_entity.pdbx_description
1 polymer ?
#
loop_
_entity_poly.entity_id
_entity_poly.type
_entity_poly.pdbx_seq_one_letter_code
_entity_poly.pdbx_strand_id
1 'polypeptide(L)'
;MMVKIDQVLIDELVTKAKNSPRRRAIFRFHEKDEDTMHRMLNALEPDTYVQPHFHPDKHEAFIILQGSILFVIFDENGKIMQYYLLKAGTSDFGLEISPKTYHTLISLESGTVIFEIKHGPYDAQTDKTFATWAPKEGEANCLEFNENIIRKLGFS
;
A
#
# COMPACT_ATOMS: atom_id res chain seq x y z
N MET A 1 14.53 -15.15 -15.79
CA MET A 1 14.94 -13.86 -16.37
C MET A 1 15.29 -12.92 -15.22
N MET A 2 16.28 -12.04 -15.38
CA MET A 2 16.61 -11.02 -14.37
C MET A 2 15.89 -9.72 -14.73
N VAL A 3 15.17 -9.14 -13.77
CA VAL A 3 14.54 -7.81 -13.91
C VAL A 3 15.26 -6.85 -12.97
N LYS A 4 15.85 -5.79 -13.51
CA LYS A 4 16.50 -4.75 -12.72
C LYS A 4 15.43 -3.77 -12.22
N ILE A 5 15.53 -3.39 -10.94
CA ILE A 5 14.79 -2.25 -10.40
C ILE A 5 15.69 -1.03 -10.55
N ASP A 6 15.32 -0.12 -11.45
CA ASP A 6 16.02 1.14 -11.66
C ASP A 6 15.06 2.29 -11.92
N GLN A 7 15.61 3.49 -12.05
CA GLN A 7 14.81 4.70 -12.17
C GLN A 7 13.93 4.71 -13.43
N VAL A 8 14.36 4.06 -14.52
CA VAL A 8 13.55 3.97 -15.74
C VAL A 8 12.27 3.18 -15.47
N LEU A 9 12.39 2.01 -14.83
CA LEU A 9 11.22 1.22 -14.43
C LEU A 9 10.32 1.98 -13.45
N ILE A 10 10.91 2.68 -12.47
CA ILE A 10 10.18 3.48 -11.48
C ILE A 10 9.39 4.60 -12.17
N ASP A 11 10.03 5.39 -13.04
CA ASP A 11 9.39 6.53 -13.73
C ASP A 11 8.26 6.08 -14.66
N GLU A 12 8.43 4.97 -15.37
CA GLU A 12 7.37 4.36 -16.17
C GLU A 12 6.17 3.94 -15.30
N LEU A 13 6.43 3.32 -14.15
CA LEU A 13 5.37 2.87 -13.25
C LEU A 13 4.65 4.05 -12.58
N VAL A 14 5.38 5.09 -12.17
CA VAL A 14 4.80 6.34 -11.65
C VAL A 14 3.94 7.03 -12.71
N THR A 15 4.40 7.07 -13.97
CA THR A 15 3.60 7.61 -15.08
C THR A 15 2.31 6.82 -15.27
N LYS A 16 2.35 5.49 -15.16
CA LYS A 16 1.14 4.65 -15.19
C LYS A 16 0.22 4.95 -14.00
N ALA A 17 0.76 5.11 -12.80
CA ALA A 17 -0.02 5.44 -11.60
C ALA A 17 -0.77 6.77 -11.76
N LYS A 18 -0.07 7.83 -12.19
CA LYS A 18 -0.65 9.16 -12.45
C LYS A 18 -1.78 9.14 -13.48
N ASN A 19 -1.65 8.31 -14.52
CA ASN A 19 -2.67 8.21 -15.56
C ASN A 19 -3.78 7.20 -15.25
N SER A 20 -3.68 6.46 -14.14
CA SER A 20 -4.68 5.46 -13.78
C SER A 20 -5.86 6.09 -13.00
N PRO A 21 -7.10 5.61 -13.18
CA PRO A 21 -8.25 6.09 -12.40
C PRO A 21 -8.08 5.90 -10.89
N ARG A 22 -7.42 4.81 -10.46
CA ARG A 22 -7.17 4.49 -9.05
C ARG A 22 -5.96 5.23 -8.47
N ARG A 23 -5.25 6.02 -9.30
CA ARG A 23 -4.07 6.79 -8.90
C ARG A 23 -2.93 5.92 -8.35
N ARG A 24 -2.87 4.66 -8.80
CA ARG A 24 -1.83 3.70 -8.49
C ARG A 24 -1.64 2.66 -9.59
N ALA A 25 -0.44 2.12 -9.71
CA ALA A 25 -0.11 1.07 -10.66
C ALA A 25 0.79 0.01 -10.01
N ILE A 26 0.65 -1.24 -10.47
CA ILE A 26 1.40 -2.39 -9.93
C ILE A 26 2.26 -2.98 -11.05
N PHE A 27 3.53 -3.22 -10.74
CA PHE A 27 4.41 -4.08 -11.53
C PHE A 27 4.64 -5.38 -10.77
N ARG A 28 4.32 -6.53 -11.38
CA ARG A 28 4.47 -7.86 -10.76
C ARG A 28 5.73 -8.53 -11.26
N PHE A 29 6.52 -9.10 -10.34
CA PHE A 29 7.68 -9.94 -10.68
C PHE A 29 7.36 -11.44 -10.70
N HIS A 30 6.28 -11.85 -10.03
CA HIS A 30 5.73 -13.20 -10.11
C HIS A 30 4.91 -13.33 -11.39
N GLU A 31 4.86 -14.52 -11.97
CA GLU A 31 4.22 -14.74 -13.27
C GLU A 31 2.76 -15.14 -13.12
N LYS A 32 2.43 -15.82 -12.02
CA LYS A 32 1.12 -16.45 -11.82
C LYS A 32 0.59 -16.16 -10.43
N ASP A 33 -0.73 -16.16 -10.30
CA ASP A 33 -1.40 -15.98 -9.00
C ASP A 33 -1.18 -17.20 -8.10
N GLU A 34 -0.82 -18.37 -8.63
CA GLU A 34 -0.50 -19.57 -7.86
C GLU A 34 0.92 -19.58 -7.28
N ASP A 35 1.77 -18.62 -7.66
CA ASP A 35 3.15 -18.54 -7.17
C ASP A 35 3.13 -18.32 -5.64
N THR A 36 3.99 -19.01 -4.90
CA THR A 36 3.97 -18.94 -3.41
C THR A 36 4.58 -17.65 -2.86
N MET A 37 5.30 -16.89 -3.68
CA MET A 37 5.96 -15.65 -3.29
C MET A 37 5.65 -14.54 -4.29
N HIS A 38 4.80 -13.61 -3.87
CA HIS A 38 4.41 -12.46 -4.68
C HIS A 38 5.32 -11.29 -4.34
N ARG A 39 6.02 -10.79 -5.35
CA ARG A 39 6.86 -9.60 -5.27
C ARG A 39 6.32 -8.57 -6.26
N MET A 40 6.19 -7.33 -5.82
CA MET A 40 5.54 -6.27 -6.58
C MET A 40 6.22 -4.92 -6.33
N LEU A 41 6.18 -4.04 -7.33
CA LEU A 41 6.29 -2.60 -7.11
C LEU A 41 4.89 -2.02 -7.15
N ASN A 42 4.54 -1.20 -6.16
CA ASN A 42 3.33 -0.38 -6.18
C ASN A 42 3.74 1.09 -6.25
N ALA A 43 3.40 1.77 -7.35
CA ALA A 43 3.48 3.23 -7.43
C ALA A 43 2.15 3.84 -7.00
N LEU A 44 2.21 4.84 -6.11
CA LEU A 44 1.09 5.36 -5.35
C LEU A 44 1.14 6.90 -5.36
N GLU A 45 0.12 7.55 -5.92
CA GLU A 45 -0.03 9.00 -5.83
C GLU A 45 -0.79 9.39 -4.55
N PRO A 46 -0.62 10.63 -4.03
CA PRO A 46 -1.27 11.09 -2.80
C PRO A 46 -2.80 11.00 -2.81
N ASP A 47 -3.41 11.04 -3.98
CA ASP A 47 -4.85 10.92 -4.21
C ASP A 47 -5.30 9.46 -4.49
N THR A 48 -4.45 8.47 -4.22
CA THR A 48 -4.89 7.07 -4.19
C THR A 48 -5.58 6.73 -2.88
N TYR A 49 -6.52 5.79 -2.93
CA TYR A 49 -7.17 5.24 -1.76
C TYR A 49 -7.02 3.73 -1.68
N VAL A 50 -6.42 3.25 -0.58
CA VAL A 50 -6.37 1.84 -0.23
C VAL A 50 -7.33 1.64 0.93
N GLN A 51 -8.42 0.91 0.69
CA GLN A 51 -9.36 0.59 1.77
C GLN A 51 -8.62 -0.18 2.87
N PRO A 52 -8.77 0.19 4.15
CA PRO A 52 -8.23 -0.58 5.26
C PRO A 52 -8.63 -2.05 5.17
N HIS A 53 -7.67 -2.94 5.35
CA HIS A 53 -7.87 -4.38 5.21
C HIS A 53 -6.88 -5.16 6.09
N PHE A 54 -7.11 -6.46 6.21
CA PHE A 54 -6.09 -7.40 6.70
C PHE A 54 -6.05 -8.64 5.83
N HIS A 55 -4.91 -9.33 5.88
CA HIS A 55 -4.73 -10.65 5.29
C HIS A 55 -4.94 -11.74 6.36
N PRO A 56 -5.83 -12.72 6.17
CA PRO A 56 -6.15 -13.72 7.20
C PRO A 56 -4.96 -14.58 7.64
N ASP A 57 -4.07 -14.91 6.71
CA ASP A 57 -3.01 -15.90 6.87
C ASP A 57 -1.67 -15.50 6.22
N LYS A 58 -1.56 -14.27 5.67
CA LYS A 58 -0.37 -13.83 4.95
C LYS A 58 0.37 -12.73 5.67
N HIS A 59 1.68 -12.90 5.72
CA HIS A 59 2.61 -11.83 6.01
C HIS A 59 2.82 -10.98 4.76
N GLU A 60 3.03 -9.69 4.98
CA GLU A 60 3.41 -8.72 3.96
C GLU A 60 4.63 -7.94 4.46
N ALA A 61 5.49 -7.51 3.55
CA ALA A 61 6.64 -6.67 3.87
C ALA A 61 6.78 -5.57 2.83
N PHE A 62 7.01 -4.34 3.29
CA PHE A 62 7.19 -3.16 2.46
C PHE A 62 8.59 -2.56 2.64
N ILE A 63 9.18 -2.14 1.53
CA ILE A 63 10.37 -1.28 1.49
C ILE A 63 10.06 -0.07 0.61
N ILE A 64 10.25 1.15 1.13
CA ILE A 64 10.02 2.39 0.39
C ILE A 64 11.23 2.67 -0.49
N LEU A 65 11.03 2.63 -1.81
CA LEU A 65 12.09 2.88 -2.79
C LEU A 65 12.17 4.35 -3.21
N GLN A 66 11.02 5.03 -3.26
CA GLN A 66 10.91 6.44 -3.62
C GLN A 66 9.73 7.07 -2.87
N GLY A 67 9.87 8.33 -2.46
CA GLY A 67 8.81 9.07 -1.76
C GLY A 67 8.58 8.61 -0.32
N SER A 68 7.35 8.77 0.17
CA SER A 68 6.98 8.41 1.54
C SER A 68 5.52 8.01 1.68
N ILE A 69 5.25 7.17 2.68
CA ILE A 69 3.91 6.78 3.09
C ILE A 69 3.70 7.02 4.59
N LEU A 70 2.45 7.30 4.95
CA LEU A 70 1.93 7.11 6.29
C LEU A 70 1.25 5.73 6.35
N PHE A 71 1.85 4.80 7.09
CA PHE A 71 1.26 3.49 7.36
C PHE A 71 0.46 3.54 8.66
N VAL A 72 -0.75 3.01 8.67
CA VAL A 72 -1.68 3.12 9.82
C VAL A 72 -2.27 1.77 10.14
N ILE A 73 -2.25 1.43 11.44
CA ILE A 73 -2.79 0.19 12.00
C ILE A 73 -4.02 0.52 12.83
N PHE A 74 -5.07 -0.29 12.70
CA PHE A 74 -6.35 -0.12 13.37
C PHE A 74 -6.71 -1.33 14.22
N ASP A 75 -7.61 -1.12 15.19
CA ASP A 75 -8.39 -2.20 15.79
C ASP A 75 -9.56 -2.61 14.88
N GLU A 76 -10.33 -3.62 15.31
CA GLU A 76 -11.48 -4.13 14.57
C GLU A 76 -12.62 -3.11 14.39
N ASN A 77 -12.64 -2.03 15.17
CA ASN A 77 -13.66 -0.98 15.14
C ASN A 77 -13.21 0.28 14.41
N GLY A 78 -11.99 0.29 13.84
CA GLY A 78 -11.45 1.41 13.09
C GLY A 78 -10.78 2.48 13.95
N LYS A 79 -10.49 2.20 15.22
CA LYS A 79 -9.65 3.07 16.04
C LYS A 79 -8.19 2.92 15.60
N ILE A 80 -7.51 4.04 15.36
CA ILE A 80 -6.07 4.04 15.09
C ILE A 80 -5.33 3.57 16.34
N MET A 81 -4.57 2.50 16.21
CA MET A 81 -3.75 1.90 17.27
C MET A 81 -2.30 2.36 17.18
N GLN A 82 -1.75 2.38 15.96
CA GLN A 82 -0.36 2.75 15.68
C GLN A 82 -0.25 3.36 14.28
N TYR A 83 0.81 4.13 14.07
CA TYR A 83 1.16 4.64 12.75
C TYR A 83 2.68 4.78 12.62
N TYR A 84 3.16 4.73 11.38
CA TYR A 84 4.56 4.88 11.02
C TYR A 84 4.69 5.78 9.80
N LEU A 85 5.56 6.79 9.87
CA LEU A 85 5.99 7.54 8.69
C LEU A 85 7.18 6.80 8.10
N LEU A 86 7.03 6.27 6.89
CA LEU A 86 8.09 5.56 6.20
C LEU A 86 8.54 6.33 4.97
N LYS A 87 9.86 6.51 4.82
CA LYS A 87 10.44 7.31 3.73
C LYS A 87 11.75 6.72 3.20
N ALA A 88 11.88 6.70 1.88
CA ALA A 88 13.10 6.26 1.22
C ALA A 88 14.31 7.11 1.66
N GLY A 89 15.44 6.44 1.93
CA GLY A 89 16.69 7.10 2.33
C GLY A 89 16.75 7.60 3.77
N THR A 90 15.78 7.23 4.62
CA THR A 90 15.78 7.55 6.06
C THR A 90 16.08 6.31 6.91
N SER A 91 16.05 6.43 8.25
CA SER A 91 16.15 5.29 9.17
C SER A 91 14.93 4.37 9.11
N ASP A 92 13.76 4.92 8.79
CA ASP A 92 12.47 4.24 8.83
C ASP A 92 11.93 4.14 7.40
N PHE A 93 12.34 3.08 6.70
CA PHE A 93 12.08 2.92 5.25
C PHE A 93 11.40 1.60 4.91
N GLY A 94 10.93 0.85 5.90
CA GLY A 94 10.25 -0.41 5.66
C GLY A 94 9.62 -0.99 6.92
N LEU A 95 8.75 -1.98 6.73
CA LEU A 95 8.10 -2.72 7.80
C LEU A 95 7.66 -4.10 7.32
N GLU A 96 7.34 -4.97 8.28
CA GLU A 96 6.64 -6.23 8.06
C GLU A 96 5.29 -6.20 8.80
N ILE A 97 4.27 -6.78 8.19
CA ILE A 97 2.89 -6.80 8.65
C ILE A 97 2.53 -8.25 8.92
N SER A 98 2.12 -8.53 10.15
CA SER A 98 1.61 -9.85 10.53
C SER A 98 0.17 -10.05 10.03
N PRO A 99 -0.25 -11.30 9.75
CA PRO A 99 -1.63 -11.61 9.43
C PRO A 99 -2.60 -11.05 10.47
N LYS A 100 -3.84 -10.77 10.05
CA LYS A 100 -4.93 -10.25 10.89
C LYS A 100 -4.67 -8.87 11.51
N THR A 101 -3.77 -8.10 10.91
CA THR A 101 -3.53 -6.69 11.26
C THR A 101 -4.33 -5.81 10.31
N TYR A 102 -5.37 -5.12 10.79
CA TYR A 102 -6.07 -4.12 9.98
C TYR A 102 -5.14 -2.94 9.73
N HIS A 103 -4.88 -2.64 8.46
CA HIS A 103 -3.98 -1.57 8.09
C HIS A 103 -4.39 -0.88 6.79
N THR A 104 -3.87 0.33 6.60
CA THR A 104 -3.83 1.02 5.32
C THR A 104 -2.50 1.76 5.15
N LEU A 105 -2.25 2.23 3.94
CA LEU A 105 -1.16 3.13 3.62
C LEU A 105 -1.71 4.35 2.87
N ILE A 106 -1.12 5.50 3.17
CA ILE A 106 -1.46 6.78 2.53
C ILE A 106 -0.16 7.34 1.95
N SER A 107 -0.13 7.57 0.64
CA SER A 107 1.02 8.22 -0.01
C SER A 107 1.05 9.69 0.37
N LEU A 108 2.20 10.20 0.81
CA LEU A 108 2.37 11.62 1.17
C LEU A 108 3.11 12.41 0.10
N GLU A 109 3.79 11.74 -0.83
CA GLU A 109 4.58 12.36 -1.89
C GLU A 109 4.18 11.81 -3.26
N SER A 110 4.07 12.68 -4.27
CA SER A 110 3.85 12.26 -5.66
C SER A 110 4.99 11.36 -6.15
N GLY A 111 4.66 10.32 -6.88
CA GLY A 111 5.64 9.33 -7.35
C GLY A 111 6.19 8.42 -6.26
N THR A 112 5.49 8.22 -5.15
CA THR A 112 5.89 7.24 -4.14
C THR A 112 5.85 5.83 -4.72
N VAL A 113 6.90 5.03 -4.47
CA VAL A 113 7.00 3.64 -4.91
C VAL A 113 7.43 2.76 -3.75
N ILE A 114 6.67 1.70 -3.51
CA ILE A 114 6.97 0.67 -2.51
C ILE A 114 7.28 -0.65 -3.20
N PHE A 115 8.28 -1.37 -2.69
CA PHE A 115 8.47 -2.79 -2.98
C PHE A 115 7.70 -3.59 -1.94
N GLU A 116 6.72 -4.35 -2.41
CA GLU A 116 5.89 -5.23 -1.59
C GLU A 116 6.29 -6.68 -1.85
N ILE A 117 6.46 -7.42 -0.76
CA ILE A 117 6.56 -8.88 -0.77
C ILE A 117 5.43 -9.43 0.08
N LYS A 118 4.72 -10.42 -0.43
CA LYS A 118 3.74 -11.17 0.36
C LYS A 118 3.64 -12.62 -0.04
N HIS A 119 3.07 -13.42 0.83
CA HIS A 119 2.77 -14.82 0.53
C HIS A 119 1.68 -14.92 -0.54
N GLY A 120 1.96 -15.69 -1.59
CA GLY A 120 0.91 -16.25 -2.45
C GLY A 120 0.43 -17.61 -1.90
N PRO A 121 -0.47 -18.30 -2.60
CA PRO A 121 -1.12 -17.90 -3.86
C PRO A 121 -2.15 -16.79 -3.64
N TYR A 122 -2.42 -15.94 -4.63
CA TYR A 122 -3.47 -14.92 -4.58
C TYR A 122 -4.82 -15.49 -5.02
N ASP A 123 -5.86 -15.25 -4.21
CA ASP A 123 -7.26 -15.45 -4.58
C ASP A 123 -8.04 -14.21 -4.18
N ALA A 124 -8.65 -13.53 -5.14
CA ALA A 124 -9.36 -12.28 -4.92
C ALA A 124 -10.48 -12.38 -3.87
N GLN A 125 -11.04 -13.57 -3.63
CA GLN A 125 -12.12 -13.78 -2.66
C GLN A 125 -11.61 -13.96 -1.23
N THR A 126 -10.42 -14.51 -1.05
CA THR A 126 -9.91 -14.96 0.26
C THR A 126 -8.64 -14.24 0.70
N ASP A 127 -7.93 -13.59 -0.22
CA ASP A 127 -6.63 -12.97 0.02
C ASP A 127 -6.71 -11.89 1.10
N LYS A 128 -7.83 -11.15 1.18
CA LYS A 128 -8.00 -10.08 2.17
C LYS A 128 -9.44 -9.91 2.61
N THR A 129 -9.58 -9.41 3.84
CA THR A 129 -10.85 -8.94 4.39
C THR A 129 -10.79 -7.42 4.53
N PHE A 130 -11.71 -6.73 3.87
CA PHE A 130 -11.83 -5.28 3.95
C PHE A 130 -12.59 -4.84 5.19
N ALA A 131 -12.13 -3.75 5.81
CA ALA A 131 -12.79 -3.13 6.94
C ALA A 131 -14.15 -2.55 6.53
N THR A 132 -15.21 -2.92 7.26
CA THR A 132 -16.57 -2.44 7.01
C THR A 132 -16.83 -1.03 7.52
N TRP A 133 -15.96 -0.54 8.41
CA TRP A 133 -16.04 0.81 9.00
C TRP A 133 -15.36 1.88 8.14
N ALA A 134 -14.69 1.48 7.04
CA ALA A 134 -14.06 2.40 6.10
C ALA A 134 -14.84 2.44 4.77
N PRO A 135 -14.78 3.56 4.02
CA PRO A 135 -15.38 3.66 2.70
C PRO A 135 -14.90 2.55 1.77
N LYS A 136 -15.79 2.04 0.92
CA LYS A 136 -15.39 1.13 -0.14
C LYS A 136 -14.67 1.91 -1.23
N GLU A 137 -13.67 1.28 -1.84
CA GLU A 137 -12.96 1.91 -2.95
C GLU A 137 -13.93 2.30 -4.08
N GLY A 138 -13.89 3.58 -4.47
CA GLY A 138 -14.81 4.17 -5.44
C GLY A 138 -15.95 4.99 -4.83
N GLU A 139 -16.13 4.97 -3.50
CA GLU A 139 -17.07 5.85 -2.81
C GLU A 139 -16.53 7.28 -2.70
N ALA A 140 -17.43 8.27 -2.67
CA ALA A 140 -17.07 9.69 -2.77
C ALA A 140 -16.23 10.22 -1.59
N ASN A 141 -16.31 9.57 -0.42
CA ASN A 141 -15.65 9.96 0.82
C ASN A 141 -14.29 9.28 1.04
N CYS A 142 -13.73 8.56 0.05
CA CYS A 142 -12.43 7.90 0.16
C CYS A 142 -11.27 8.88 0.47
N LEU A 143 -11.21 10.01 -0.23
CA LEU A 143 -10.14 11.00 -0.02
C LEU A 143 -10.31 11.73 1.32
N GLU A 144 -11.55 12.11 1.65
CA GLU A 144 -11.87 12.73 2.94
C GLU A 144 -11.47 11.82 4.12
N PHE A 145 -11.63 10.50 3.97
CA PHE A 145 -11.19 9.52 4.96
C PHE A 145 -9.66 9.58 5.18
N ASN A 146 -8.86 9.62 4.11
CA ASN A 146 -7.41 9.77 4.19
C ASN A 146 -7.01 11.11 4.84
N GLU A 147 -7.60 12.22 4.39
CA GLU A 147 -7.32 13.56 4.92
C GLU A 147 -7.64 13.66 6.42
N ASN A 148 -8.72 13.02 6.87
CA ASN A 148 -9.08 12.97 8.28
C ASN A 148 -8.04 12.20 9.11
N ILE A 149 -7.47 11.11 8.58
CA ILE A 149 -6.38 10.38 9.23
C ILE A 149 -5.13 11.26 9.33
N ILE A 150 -4.69 11.84 8.20
CA ILE A 150 -3.52 12.73 8.12
C ILE A 150 -3.65 13.86 9.16
N ARG A 151 -4.81 14.53 9.20
CA ARG A 151 -5.08 15.62 10.14
C ARG A 151 -5.07 15.16 11.60
N LYS A 152 -5.74 14.05 11.92
CA LYS A 152 -5.76 13.49 13.29
C LYS A 152 -4.37 13.14 13.81
N LEU A 153 -3.47 12.75 12.90
CA LEU A 153 -2.11 12.35 13.23
C LEU A 153 -1.07 13.48 13.10
N GLY A 154 -1.50 14.69 12.70
CA GLY A 154 -0.64 15.88 12.66
C GLY A 154 0.30 15.96 11.46
N PHE A 155 -0.04 15.35 10.33
CA PHE A 155 0.74 15.37 9.08
C PHE A 155 0.21 16.35 8.03
N SER A 156 -0.67 17.28 8.42
CA SER A 156 -1.27 18.31 7.56
C SER A 156 -0.40 19.54 7.41
#